data_AF-A0A392THN5-F1
#
_entry.id   AF-A0A392THN5-F1
#
_cell.length_a   1.000
_cell.length_b   1.000
_cell.length_c   1.000
_cell.angle_alpha   90.00
_cell.angle_beta   90.00
_cell.angle_gamma   90.00
#
_symmetry.space_group_name_H-M   'P 1'
#
loop_
_entity.id
_entity.type
_entity.pdbx_description
1 polymer ?
#
loop_
_entity_poly.entity_id
_entity_poly.type
_entity_poly.pdbx_seq_one_letter_code
_entity_poly.pdbx_strand_id
1 'polypeptide(L)' 'VKFLKKNIFTRFGVPRVLISGGGKHFINKHLENLLSKYNVKHKVATPYHPQTLGQVEVSNRQLKQIL' A
#
# COMPACT_ATOMS: atom_id res chain seq x y z
N VAL A 1 8.93 -5.47 -3.56
CA VAL A 1 9.54 -4.54 -2.56
C VAL A 1 10.43 -3.44 -3.14
N LYS A 2 11.20 -3.65 -4.23
CA LYS A 2 12.07 -2.62 -4.82
C LYS A 2 11.33 -1.31 -5.15
N PHE A 3 10.10 -1.42 -5.68
CA PHE A 3 9.24 -0.27 -5.99
C PHE A 3 9.05 0.66 -4.78
N LEU A 4 8.68 0.13 -3.61
CA LEU A 4 8.44 0.93 -2.41
C LEU A 4 9.69 1.70 -1.98
N LYS A 5 10.85 1.03 -1.97
CA LYS A 5 12.11 1.71 -1.63
C LYS A 5 12.45 2.83 -2.62
N LYS A 6 12.42 2.53 -3.92
CA LYS A 6 12.92 3.42 -4.97
C LYS A 6 11.98 4.58 -5.28
N ASN A 7 10.67 4.38 -5.18
CA ASN A 7 9.69 5.35 -5.66
C ASN A 7 8.88 5.98 -4.52
N ILE A 8 8.77 5.32 -3.37
CA ILE A 8 7.99 5.85 -2.24
C ILE A 8 8.92 6.35 -1.14
N PHE A 9 9.76 5.49 -0.57
CA PHE A 9 10.55 5.84 0.61
C PHE A 9 11.60 6.93 0.35
N THR A 10 12.23 6.90 -0.82
CA THR A 10 13.20 7.92 -1.23
C THR A 10 12.56 9.27 -1.55
N ARG A 11 11.33 9.29 -2.05
CA ARG A 11 10.66 10.53 -2.50
C ARG A 11 9.83 11.19 -1.41
N PHE A 12 9.14 10.39 -0.61
CA PHE A 12 8.17 10.86 0.37
C PHE A 12 8.56 10.51 1.82
N GLY A 13 9.71 9.86 2.00
CA GLY A 13 10.12 9.31 3.28
C GLY A 13 9.46 7.97 3.61
N VAL A 14 9.88 7.37 4.73
CA VAL A 14 9.32 6.11 5.22
C VAL A 14 7.99 6.38 5.93
N PRO A 15 6.87 5.81 5.46
CA PRO A 15 5.57 6.03 6.08
C PRO A 15 5.48 5.33 7.44
N ARG A 16 4.69 5.88 8.37
CA ARG A 16 4.42 5.23 9.67
C ARG A 16 3.51 4.00 9.53
N VAL A 17 2.57 4.04 8.58
CA VAL A 17 1.57 3.01 8.35
C VAL A 17 1.41 2.78 6.85
N LEU A 18 1.33 1.53 6.42
CA LEU A 18 0.89 1.14 5.09
C LEU A 18 -0.49 0.47 5.20
N ILE A 19 -1.46 0.94 4.43
CA ILE A 19 -2.79 0.34 4.33
C ILE A 19 -2.94 -0.27 2.93
N SER A 20 -3.34 -1.54 2.84
CA SER A 20 -3.52 -2.23 1.56
C SER A 20 -4.76 -3.14 1.58
N GLY A 21 -5.20 -3.57 0.40
CA GLY A 21 -6.20 -4.63 0.29
C GLY A 21 -5.66 -6.01 0.65
N GLY A 22 -6.55 -7.00 0.70
CA GLY A 22 -6.26 -8.40 1.04
C GLY A 22 -5.62 -9.24 -0.07
N GLY A 23 -5.15 -8.63 -1.16
CA GLY A 23 -4.53 -9.36 -2.27
C GLY A 23 -3.22 -10.03 -1.87
N LYS A 24 -2.94 -11.24 -2.40
CA LYS A 24 -1.71 -12.01 -2.10
C LYS A 24 -0.41 -11.22 -2.34
N HIS A 25 -0.41 -10.31 -3.31
CA HIS A 25 0.73 -9.42 -3.58
C HIS A 25 1.05 -8.45 -2.43
N PHE A 26 0.09 -8.18 -1.54
CA PHE A 26 0.27 -7.35 -0.35
C PHE A 26 0.44 -8.18 0.92
N ILE A 27 0.08 -9.46 0.93
CA ILE A 27 0.24 -10.36 2.08
C ILE A 27 1.34 -11.39 1.77
N ASN A 28 2.60 -10.94 1.71
CA ASN A 28 3.74 -11.82 1.49
C ASN A 28 4.91 -11.48 2.42
N LYS A 29 5.71 -12.51 2.73
CA LYS A 29 6.86 -12.42 3.65
C LYS A 29 7.90 -11.38 3.22
N HIS A 30 8.11 -11.18 1.92
CA HIS A 30 9.08 -10.18 1.46
C HIS A 30 8.63 -8.77 1.80
N LEU A 31 7.34 -8.46 1.62
CA LEU A 31 6.78 -7.18 1.98
C LEU A 31 6.74 -6.99 3.50
N GLU A 32 6.31 -8.01 4.24
CA GLU A 32 6.33 -8.00 5.71
C GLU A 32 7.73 -7.72 6.28
N ASN A 33 8.75 -8.47 5.84
CA ASN A 33 10.14 -8.27 6.27
C ASN A 33 10.65 -6.87 5.94
N LEU A 34 10.24 -6.31 4.79
CA LEU A 34 10.58 -4.94 4.45
C LEU A 34 9.95 -3.97 5.46
N LEU A 35 8.64 -4.06 5.68
CA LEU A 35 7.92 -3.10 6.52
C LEU A 35 8.42 -3.15 7.97
N SER A 36 8.69 -4.35 8.49
CA SER A 36 9.31 -4.54 9.81
C SER A 36 10.70 -3.90 9.90
N LYS A 37 11.55 -4.05 8.88
CA LYS A 37 12.88 -3.41 8.84
C LYS A 37 12.81 -1.88 8.95
N TYR A 38 11.75 -1.29 8.41
CA TYR A 38 11.56 0.17 8.38
C TYR A 38 10.55 0.66 9.44
N ASN A 39 10.16 -0.20 10.39
CA ASN A 39 9.17 0.11 11.44
C ASN A 39 7.82 0.62 10.91
N VAL A 40 7.41 0.17 9.72
CA VAL A 40 6.14 0.52 9.10
C VAL A 40 5.06 -0.45 9.57
N LYS A 41 3.98 0.05 10.16
CA LYS A 41 2.84 -0.78 10.54
C LYS A 41 2.01 -1.13 9.30
N HIS A 42 1.83 -2.40 9.02
CA HIS A 42 0.99 -2.85 7.91
C HIS A 42 -0.44 -3.14 8.40
N LYS A 43 -1.43 -2.50 7.78
CA LYS A 43 -2.85 -2.78 8.00
C LYS A 43 -3.47 -3.28 6.71
N VAL A 44 -4.13 -4.43 6.78
CA VAL A 44 -4.82 -5.02 5.64
C VAL A 44 -6.31 -4.76 5.81
N ALA A 45 -6.93 -4.15 4.80
CA ALA A 45 -8.38 -3.94 4.78
C ALA A 45 -9.11 -5.28 4.75
N THR A 46 -10.18 -5.39 5.53
CA THR A 46 -11.02 -6.58 5.59
C THR A 46 -11.68 -6.85 4.24
N PRO A 47 -11.78 -8.12 3.81
CA PRO A 47 -12.58 -8.49 2.65
C PRO A 47 -13.99 -7.92 2.76
N TYR A 48 -14.55 -7.47 1.63
CA TYR A 48 -15.94 -6.99 1.51
C TYR A 48 -16.31 -5.73 2.33
N HIS A 49 -15.35 -5.08 3.00
CA HIS A 49 -15.53 -3.76 3.64
C HIS A 49 -14.46 -2.76 3.12
N PRO A 50 -14.57 -2.32 1.85
CA PRO A 50 -13.53 -1.54 1.16
C PRO A 50 -13.47 -0.05 1.57
N GLN A 51 -14.28 0.43 2.52
CA GLN A 51 -14.34 1.85 2.89
C GLN A 51 -12.96 2.45 3.24
N THR A 52 -12.04 1.64 3.79
CA THR A 52 -10.66 2.06 4.10
C THR A 52 -9.84 2.41 2.85
N LEU A 53 -10.20 1.88 1.68
CA LEU A 53 -9.50 2.09 0.40
C LEU A 53 -10.27 3.01 -0.56
N GLY A 54 -11.35 3.66 -0.12
CA GLY A 54 -12.20 4.47 -0.99
C GLY A 54 -11.43 5.59 -1.72
N GLN A 55 -10.46 6.23 -1.06
CA GLN A 55 -9.60 7.22 -1.72
C GLN A 55 -8.80 6.60 -2.87
N VAL A 56 -8.24 5.40 -2.67
CA VAL A 56 -7.49 4.69 -3.71
C VAL A 56 -8.40 4.34 -4.89
N GLU A 57 -9.63 3.89 -4.62
CA GLU A 57 -10.61 3.56 -5.66
C GLU A 57 -11.02 4.79 -6.48
N VAL A 58 -11.32 5.92 -5.82
CA VAL A 58 -11.67 7.17 -6.50
C VAL A 58 -10.50 7.71 -7.33
N SER A 59 -9.29 7.76 -6.77
CA SER A 59 -8.11 8.20 -7.51
C SER A 59 -7.82 7.33 -8.73
N ASN A 60 -7.96 6.00 -8.60
CA ASN A 60 -7.78 5.08 -9.73
C ASN A 60 -8.85 5.29 -10.81
N ARG A 61 -10.11 5.54 -10.42
CA ARG A 61 -11.19 5.85 -11.37
C ARG A 61 -10.91 7.14 -12.15
N GLN A 62 -10.43 8.18 -11.45
CA GLN A 62 -10.07 9.45 -12.09
C GLN A 62 -8.89 9.30 -13.05
N LEU A 63 -7.83 8.58 -12.66
CA LEU A 63 -6.70 8.31 -13.55
C LEU A 63 -7.12 7.58 -14.82
N LYS A 64 -8.01 6.58 -14.72
CA LYS A 64 -8.56 5.85 -15.87
C LYS A 64 -9.47 6.69 -16.79
N GLN A 65 -9.95 7.84 -16.33
CA GLN A 65 -10.74 8.75 -17.18
C GLN A 65 -9.84 9.72 -17.97
N ILE A 66 -8.60 9.91 -17.52
CA ILE A 66 -7.63 10.84 -18.13
C ILE A 66 -6.72 10.10 -19.12
N LEU A 67 -6.38 8.84 -18.81
CA LEU A 67 -5.53 7.95 -19.61
C LEU A 67 -6.35 7.07 -20.54
#